data_AF-A0A1S3XAL9-F1
#
_entry.id   AF-A0A1S3XAL9-F1
#
_cell.length_a   1.000
_cell.length_b   1.000
_cell.length_c   1.000
_cell.angle_alpha   90.00
_cell.angle_beta   90.00
_cell.angle_gamma   90.00
#
_symmetry.space_group_name_H-M   'P 1'
#
loop_
_entity.id
_entity.type
_entity.pdbx_description
1 polymer ?
#
loop_
_entity_poly.entity_id
_entity_poly.type
_entity_poly.pdbx_seq_one_letter_code
_entity_poly.pdbx_strand_id
1 'polypeptide(L)'
;MQVISSYGVCCTIHQFNNPTLLSTQQAEFIKHGHSRNWLFQNKGSSLVHKPVRFNCARIAASNFGNVDELQSDYPGNYEEEDIQVTTAIQIKNLTEEIKHMLSSMGDGRSSVSPYDTAWVSFIRDTNINGSSERPLFPSCLKWIEDNQLPDGSWGEELVFCIYDRLLNTLACVVALTLWNTSLRKRNKGVMFIKENLSKLETGEVENMTCGFEFVFPALLEKAQKLDIDIPYDVPVLMEIYARREAKFTSHTSYCRIPKDVIHTIPTTVLFSLEGLRDLDWQRLLKLQMQDGSFLTSPASTAIAFMETNDQKCLGFLQNVVEKCNGGVPHSYPVDMQARLWAIDRLQRLGISYYFAEEFKQLLDHVSRYWNEEIGIFGGRNSNFCDVDDTCMAIRLLRLHGFDVSPDVLNKFKDGDQFFCLRGELNKSPTAMYNLYRCSQALFPGEKILEEAKNFTYNFLQQCLANNQSSDKWVIAKDIPGE
;
A
#
# COMPACT_ATOMS: atom_id res chain seq x y z
N MET A 1 -6.34 -46.23 8.19
CA MET A 1 -7.20 -45.88 7.05
C MET A 1 -8.08 -44.73 7.47
N GLN A 2 -7.61 -43.50 7.23
CA GLN A 2 -8.34 -42.28 7.53
C GLN A 2 -8.29 -41.40 6.28
N VAL A 3 -9.47 -40.88 5.96
CA VAL A 3 -9.83 -40.15 4.75
C VAL A 3 -9.16 -38.78 4.77
N ILE A 4 -8.35 -38.50 3.74
CA ILE A 4 -7.80 -37.17 3.45
C ILE A 4 -8.88 -36.41 2.68
N SER A 5 -9.37 -35.32 3.27
CA SER A 5 -10.23 -34.34 2.61
C SER A 5 -9.35 -33.31 1.92
N SER A 6 -9.43 -33.29 0.59
CA SER A 6 -8.87 -32.29 -0.31
C SER A 6 -9.79 -31.05 -0.33
N TYR A 7 -9.31 -29.91 0.15
CA TYR A 7 -9.91 -28.61 -0.14
C TYR A 7 -9.19 -28.00 -1.35
N GLY A 8 -9.65 -28.37 -2.53
CA GLY A 8 -9.40 -27.60 -3.75
C GLY A 8 -10.46 -26.52 -3.87
N VAL A 9 -10.08 -25.25 -3.80
CA VAL A 9 -10.96 -24.13 -4.12
C VAL A 9 -11.15 -24.09 -5.63
N CYS A 10 -12.19 -24.76 -6.11
CA CYS A 10 -12.65 -24.71 -7.50
C CYS A 10 -13.74 -23.65 -7.60
N CYS A 11 -13.44 -22.51 -8.23
CA CYS A 11 -14.39 -21.43 -8.46
C CYS A 11 -15.33 -21.77 -9.63
N THR A 12 -16.63 -21.87 -9.36
CA THR A 12 -17.70 -22.08 -10.35
C THR A 12 -17.99 -20.78 -11.11
N ILE A 13 -18.08 -20.85 -12.44
CA ILE A 13 -18.44 -19.72 -13.34
C ILE A 13 -19.87 -19.91 -13.84
N HIS A 14 -20.67 -18.84 -13.85
CA HIS A 14 -21.83 -18.70 -14.74
C HIS A 14 -21.41 -17.99 -16.04
N GLN A 15 -21.64 -18.65 -17.18
CA GLN A 15 -21.53 -18.06 -18.51
C GLN A 15 -22.71 -17.12 -18.78
N PHE A 16 -22.46 -15.96 -19.39
CA PHE A 16 -23.49 -15.10 -19.98
C PHE A 16 -23.36 -15.06 -21.50
N ASN A 17 -24.49 -15.23 -22.19
CA ASN A 17 -24.67 -15.02 -23.63
C ASN A 17 -25.25 -13.60 -23.86
N ASN A 18 -24.56 -12.82 -24.69
CA ASN A 18 -24.92 -11.83 -25.73
C ASN A 18 -26.36 -11.20 -25.87
N PRO A 19 -26.55 -10.13 -26.67
CA PRO A 19 -27.13 -8.83 -26.25
C PRO A 19 -28.43 -8.42 -26.98
N THR A 20 -29.12 -7.36 -26.52
CA THR A 20 -30.04 -6.43 -27.27
C THR A 20 -30.79 -5.52 -26.25
N LEU A 21 -30.67 -4.18 -26.25
CA LEU A 21 -31.23 -3.08 -27.09
C LEU A 21 -32.46 -2.36 -26.46
N LEU A 22 -32.43 -1.01 -26.52
CA LEU A 22 -33.52 0.00 -26.39
C LEU A 22 -33.98 0.38 -24.96
N SER A 23 -34.31 1.63 -24.60
CA SER A 23 -34.38 2.93 -25.31
C SER A 23 -34.47 4.10 -24.30
N THR A 24 -34.01 5.26 -24.78
CA THR A 24 -34.17 6.66 -24.33
C THR A 24 -35.45 7.08 -23.60
N GLN A 25 -35.31 7.98 -22.61
CA GLN A 25 -36.13 9.21 -22.52
C GLN A 25 -35.41 10.31 -21.72
N GLN A 26 -35.41 11.51 -22.30
CA GLN A 26 -34.76 12.76 -21.86
C GLN A 26 -35.56 13.45 -20.75
N ALA A 27 -34.86 14.17 -19.87
CA ALA A 27 -35.41 15.36 -19.20
C ALA A 27 -34.27 16.36 -18.94
N GLU A 28 -34.33 17.49 -19.64
CA GLU A 28 -33.49 18.68 -19.43
C GLU A 28 -33.96 19.43 -18.19
N PHE A 29 -33.05 19.97 -17.37
CA PHE A 29 -33.35 21.15 -16.55
C PHE A 29 -32.16 22.12 -16.47
N ILE A 30 -32.54 23.38 -16.60
CA ILE A 30 -31.72 24.56 -16.87
C ILE A 30 -31.08 25.10 -15.59
N LYS A 31 -29.82 25.55 -15.72
CA LYS A 31 -28.95 26.14 -14.68
C LYS A 31 -29.30 27.61 -14.43
N HIS A 32 -29.49 28.02 -13.17
CA HIS A 32 -29.43 29.43 -12.78
C HIS A 32 -28.77 29.68 -11.41
N GLY A 33 -27.69 30.47 -11.43
CA GLY A 33 -27.51 31.60 -10.51
C GLY A 33 -26.73 31.38 -9.20
N HIS A 34 -25.70 32.20 -9.01
CA HIS A 34 -24.74 32.22 -7.91
C HIS A 34 -25.27 32.57 -6.50
N SER A 35 -24.59 31.97 -5.52
CA SER A 35 -24.13 32.51 -4.23
C SER A 35 -24.79 32.03 -2.92
N ARG A 36 -23.88 31.85 -1.95
CA ARG A 36 -23.99 31.94 -0.47
C ARG A 36 -24.18 30.65 0.33
N ASN A 37 -23.19 30.43 1.21
CA ASN A 37 -23.23 29.93 2.58
C ASN A 37 -24.51 29.21 3.00
N TRP A 38 -24.39 27.92 3.33
CA TRP A 38 -25.42 27.18 4.05
C TRP A 38 -24.85 26.59 5.35
N LEU A 39 -25.12 27.30 6.45
CA LEU A 39 -25.20 26.74 7.79
C LEU A 39 -26.47 25.88 7.83
N PHE A 40 -26.33 24.57 8.02
CA PHE A 40 -27.46 23.69 8.25
C PHE A 40 -27.95 23.82 9.70
N GLN A 41 -29.14 24.42 9.88
CA GLN A 41 -29.98 24.25 11.06
C GLN A 41 -31.23 23.49 10.64
N ASN A 42 -31.44 22.28 11.17
CA ASN A 42 -32.73 21.61 11.08
C ASN A 42 -33.64 22.06 12.23
N LYS A 43 -34.79 22.65 11.88
CA LYS A 43 -35.93 22.85 12.78
C LYS A 43 -36.66 21.52 12.95
N GLY A 44 -36.85 21.08 14.19
CA GLY A 44 -37.84 20.05 14.53
C GLY A 44 -37.27 18.76 15.12
N SER A 45 -36.54 18.83 16.23
CA SER A 45 -36.47 17.74 17.20
C SER A 45 -36.18 18.30 18.60
N SER A 46 -37.14 18.10 19.50
CA SER A 46 -36.98 18.37 20.93
C SER A 46 -36.06 17.32 21.55
N LEU A 47 -34.75 17.61 21.61
CA LEU A 47 -33.79 16.79 22.35
C LEU A 47 -33.88 17.11 23.85
N VAL A 48 -34.42 16.17 24.61
CA VAL A 48 -34.36 16.15 26.08
C VAL A 48 -32.94 15.78 26.48
N HIS A 49 -32.17 16.73 27.02
CA HIS A 49 -30.89 16.45 27.65
C HIS A 49 -31.09 15.63 28.94
N LYS A 50 -30.64 14.37 28.95
CA LYS A 50 -30.35 13.63 30.19
C LYS A 50 -28.82 13.64 30.41
N PRO A 51 -28.33 14.21 31.52
CA PRO A 51 -26.91 14.09 31.86
C PRO A 51 -26.62 12.67 32.35
N VAL A 52 -25.66 12.00 31.69
CA VAL A 52 -25.09 10.73 32.14
C VAL A 52 -23.98 11.06 33.15
N ARG A 53 -24.18 10.71 34.42
CA ARG A 53 -23.13 10.76 35.45
C ARG A 53 -22.30 9.49 35.37
N PHE A 54 -21.00 9.62 35.15
CA PHE A 54 -20.05 8.53 35.34
C PHE A 54 -19.76 8.36 36.84
N ASN A 55 -20.16 7.23 37.42
CA ASN A 55 -19.75 6.84 38.77
C ASN A 55 -18.35 6.21 38.70
N CYS A 56 -17.35 6.89 39.23
CA CYS A 56 -16.03 6.30 39.47
C CYS A 56 -16.00 5.72 40.89
N ALA A 57 -15.67 4.44 41.01
CA ALA A 57 -15.58 3.73 42.29
C ALA A 57 -14.25 4.07 43.00
N ARG A 58 -14.32 4.50 44.26
CA ARG A 58 -13.16 4.69 45.15
C ARG A 58 -12.68 3.34 45.70
N ILE A 59 -11.39 3.06 45.54
CA ILE A 59 -10.69 1.99 46.27
C ILE A 59 -10.23 2.54 47.62
N ALA A 60 -10.44 1.74 48.65
CA ALA A 60 -10.21 2.03 50.05
C ALA A 60 -8.73 1.93 50.46
N ALA A 61 -8.28 2.86 51.29
CA ALA A 61 -7.15 2.65 52.20
C ALA A 61 -7.48 3.27 53.57
N SER A 62 -7.58 2.41 54.59
CA SER A 62 -7.51 2.67 56.03
C SER A 62 -6.13 2.18 56.52
N ASN A 63 -5.49 2.57 57.62
CA ASN A 63 -5.70 3.52 58.73
C ASN A 63 -4.33 3.68 59.44
N PHE A 64 -4.09 4.86 60.07
CA PHE A 64 -3.66 5.09 61.48
C PHE A 64 -2.58 6.18 61.69
N GLY A 65 -2.94 7.17 62.54
CA GLY A 65 -2.01 7.96 63.38
C GLY A 65 -2.38 9.45 63.59
N ASN A 66 -2.94 9.80 64.76
CA ASN A 66 -3.09 11.19 65.30
C ASN A 66 -1.71 11.89 65.44
N VAL A 67 -1.52 13.21 65.53
CA VAL A 67 -2.17 14.24 66.38
C VAL A 67 -1.79 15.67 65.91
N ASP A 68 -2.66 16.64 66.23
CA ASP A 68 -2.48 18.08 66.56
C ASP A 68 -2.17 19.17 65.50
N GLU A 69 -3.22 19.97 65.28
CA GLU A 69 -3.35 21.43 65.26
C GLU A 69 -2.42 22.37 64.45
N LEU A 70 -3.12 23.31 63.78
CA LEU A 70 -2.72 24.62 63.25
C LEU A 70 -2.05 24.65 61.86
N GLN A 71 -2.87 24.82 60.82
CA GLN A 71 -3.00 26.09 60.11
C GLN A 71 -4.01 25.96 58.97
N SER A 72 -4.75 27.05 58.75
CA SER A 72 -5.63 27.24 57.61
C SER A 72 -4.85 27.14 56.31
N ASP A 73 -5.17 26.17 55.46
CA ASP A 73 -5.05 26.32 54.02
C ASP A 73 -6.06 25.40 53.35
N TYR A 74 -6.91 25.98 52.51
CA TYR A 74 -7.73 25.21 51.59
C TYR A 74 -6.79 24.41 50.69
N PRO A 75 -6.89 23.06 50.58
CA PRO A 75 -6.17 22.31 49.56
C PRO A 75 -6.93 22.51 48.24
N GLY A 76 -6.82 23.70 47.68
CA GLY A 76 -7.44 24.08 46.41
C GLY A 76 -6.47 23.87 45.26
N ASN A 77 -6.89 23.09 44.27
CA ASN A 77 -6.55 23.19 42.85
C ASN A 77 -5.09 23.15 42.34
N TYR A 78 -4.04 23.33 43.15
CA TYR A 78 -2.69 23.48 42.60
C TYR A 78 -2.19 22.25 41.82
N GLU A 79 -2.41 21.04 42.33
CA GLU A 79 -1.99 19.81 41.61
C GLU A 79 -2.83 19.53 40.35
N GLU A 80 -4.14 19.82 40.36
CA GLU A 80 -5.00 19.65 39.18
C GLU A 80 -4.71 20.72 38.10
N GLU A 81 -4.44 21.96 38.51
CA GLU A 81 -4.03 23.04 37.60
C GLU A 81 -2.66 22.76 36.99
N ASP A 82 -1.68 22.27 37.76
CA ASP A 82 -0.35 21.90 37.25
C ASP A 82 -0.41 20.72 36.26
N ILE A 83 -1.27 19.72 36.50
CA ILE A 83 -1.50 18.61 35.56
C ILE A 83 -2.17 19.11 34.27
N GLN A 84 -3.14 20.01 34.37
CA GLN A 84 -3.81 20.59 33.19
C GLN A 84 -2.84 21.44 32.36
N VAL A 85 -2.00 22.26 33.01
CA VAL A 85 -0.97 23.06 32.34
C VAL A 85 0.05 22.15 31.64
N THR A 86 0.51 21.09 32.32
CA THR A 86 1.45 20.11 31.74
C THR A 86 0.85 19.40 30.53
N THR A 87 -0.42 18.98 30.63
CA THR A 87 -1.15 18.32 29.53
C THR A 87 -1.33 19.27 28.35
N ALA A 88 -1.68 20.53 28.58
CA ALA A 88 -1.85 21.53 27.53
C ALA A 88 -0.53 21.82 26.79
N ILE A 89 0.60 21.89 27.52
CA ILE A 89 1.93 22.04 26.92
C ILE A 89 2.27 20.82 26.06
N GLN A 90 1.99 19.61 26.55
CA GLN A 90 2.24 18.38 25.80
C GLN A 90 1.40 18.31 24.52
N ILE A 91 0.10 18.64 24.59
CA ILE A 91 -0.78 18.71 23.41
C ILE A 91 -0.22 19.71 22.40
N LYS A 92 0.15 20.91 22.85
CA LYS A 92 0.73 21.93 21.96
C LYS A 92 1.99 21.43 21.26
N ASN A 93 2.91 20.79 22.00
CA ASN A 93 4.15 20.27 21.43
C ASN A 93 3.89 19.18 20.38
N LEU A 94 3.00 18.22 20.70
CA LEU A 94 2.60 17.17 19.76
C LEU A 94 1.88 17.73 18.53
N THR A 95 1.03 18.75 18.70
CA THR A 95 0.37 19.44 17.59
C THR A 95 1.40 20.07 16.65
N GLU A 96 2.37 20.80 17.18
CA GLU A 96 3.41 21.44 16.35
C GLU A 96 4.31 20.41 15.65
N GLU A 97 4.61 19.28 16.31
CA GLU A 97 5.33 18.17 15.69
C GLU A 97 4.55 17.57 14.51
N ILE A 98 3.24 17.30 14.68
CA ILE A 98 2.38 16.79 13.60
C ILE A 98 2.30 17.81 12.46
N LYS A 99 2.15 19.11 12.74
CA LYS A 99 2.16 20.16 11.69
C LYS A 99 3.45 20.15 10.90
N HIS A 100 4.59 20.02 11.59
CA HIS A 100 5.89 19.88 10.92
C HIS A 100 5.96 18.61 10.06
N MET A 101 5.42 17.48 10.54
CA MET A 101 5.34 16.25 9.74
C MET A 101 4.48 16.44 8.48
N LEU A 102 3.31 17.07 8.58
CA LEU A 102 2.40 17.32 7.45
C LEU A 102 3.01 18.28 6.42
N SER A 103 3.64 19.36 6.88
CA SER A 103 4.28 20.34 5.97
C SER A 103 5.53 19.81 5.27
N SER A 104 6.18 18.77 5.82
CA SER A 104 7.39 18.16 5.28
C SER A 104 7.16 16.84 4.50
N MET A 105 5.92 16.57 4.05
CA MET A 105 5.53 15.29 3.43
C MET A 105 6.15 15.00 2.04
N GLY A 106 6.82 15.95 1.40
CA GLY A 106 7.65 15.72 0.20
C GLY A 106 7.06 14.72 -0.80
N ASP A 107 7.89 13.74 -1.18
CA ASP A 107 7.57 12.62 -2.09
C ASP A 107 6.94 11.40 -1.38
N GLY A 108 6.58 11.54 -0.10
CA GLY A 108 6.19 10.43 0.76
C GLY A 108 7.38 9.80 1.49
N ARG A 109 7.15 9.34 2.72
CA ARG A 109 8.11 8.60 3.52
C ARG A 109 7.66 7.15 3.60
N SER A 110 8.57 6.23 3.30
CA SER A 110 8.34 4.79 3.39
C SER A 110 9.60 4.11 3.91
N SER A 111 9.46 2.91 4.49
CA SER A 111 10.59 2.09 4.88
C SER A 111 11.37 1.63 3.64
N VAL A 112 12.66 1.35 3.84
CA VAL A 112 13.51 0.80 2.80
C VAL A 112 13.14 -0.66 2.56
N SER A 113 13.07 -1.07 1.30
CA SER A 113 12.89 -2.46 0.88
C SER A 113 14.27 -3.08 0.59
N PRO A 114 14.71 -4.09 1.38
CA PRO A 114 15.93 -4.82 1.07
C PRO A 114 15.90 -5.49 -0.31
N TYR A 115 14.74 -6.01 -0.72
CA TYR A 115 14.52 -6.62 -2.03
C TYR A 115 14.81 -5.64 -3.18
N ASP A 116 14.19 -4.45 -3.15
CA ASP A 116 14.38 -3.44 -4.19
C ASP A 116 15.80 -2.88 -4.17
N THR A 117 16.35 -2.64 -2.97
CA THR A 117 17.73 -2.18 -2.79
C THR A 117 18.73 -3.19 -3.39
N ALA A 118 18.47 -4.48 -3.25
CA ALA A 118 19.26 -5.53 -3.88
C ALA A 118 19.16 -5.48 -5.41
N TRP A 119 17.98 -5.32 -5.99
CA TRP A 119 17.81 -5.18 -7.44
C TRP A 119 18.56 -3.97 -8.01
N VAL A 120 18.48 -2.81 -7.35
CA VAL A 120 19.26 -1.62 -7.76
C VAL A 120 20.76 -1.88 -7.66
N SER A 121 21.20 -2.61 -6.63
CA SER A 121 22.61 -2.98 -6.47
C SER A 121 23.14 -3.92 -7.56
N PHE A 122 22.28 -4.64 -8.30
CA PHE A 122 22.72 -5.55 -9.36
C PHE A 122 23.25 -4.81 -10.60
N ILE A 123 22.93 -3.53 -10.75
CA ILE A 123 23.28 -2.74 -11.92
C ILE A 123 24.79 -2.55 -11.97
N ARG A 124 25.42 -2.96 -13.08
CA ARG A 124 26.86 -2.82 -13.31
C ARG A 124 27.22 -1.42 -13.79
N ASP A 125 28.34 -0.89 -13.31
CA ASP A 125 28.93 0.32 -13.86
C ASP A 125 29.71 -0.02 -15.15
N THR A 126 29.18 0.39 -16.30
CA THR A 126 29.76 0.12 -17.62
C THR A 126 30.73 1.23 -18.09
N ASN A 127 30.89 2.31 -17.33
CA ASN A 127 31.69 3.48 -17.73
C ASN A 127 33.19 3.38 -17.39
N ILE A 128 33.65 2.23 -16.89
CA ILE A 128 35.04 2.07 -16.42
C ILE A 128 35.83 1.20 -17.39
N ASN A 129 36.97 1.73 -17.85
CA ASN A 129 37.95 1.00 -18.64
C ASN A 129 38.86 0.11 -17.75
N GLY A 130 38.28 -0.71 -16.87
CA GLY A 130 38.99 -1.54 -15.90
C GLY A 130 38.41 -2.95 -15.79
N SER A 131 39.23 -3.91 -15.34
CA SER A 131 38.86 -5.33 -15.28
C SER A 131 38.02 -5.74 -14.06
N SER A 132 37.79 -4.85 -13.09
CA SER A 132 36.97 -5.15 -11.91
C SER A 132 35.54 -4.64 -12.11
N GLU A 133 34.59 -5.55 -12.25
CA GLU A 133 33.17 -5.21 -12.20
C GLU A 133 32.84 -4.55 -10.85
N ARG A 134 32.06 -3.47 -10.87
CA ARG A 134 31.54 -2.81 -9.65
C ARG A 134 30.08 -2.40 -9.83
N PRO A 135 29.31 -2.26 -8.73
CA PRO A 135 27.95 -1.75 -8.81
C PRO A 135 27.95 -0.28 -9.23
N LEU A 136 26.98 0.10 -10.06
CA LEU A 136 26.70 1.50 -10.39
C LEU A 136 26.24 2.28 -9.14
N PHE A 137 25.54 1.60 -8.23
CA PHE A 137 25.05 2.14 -6.98
C PHE A 137 25.72 1.45 -5.77
N PRO A 138 26.97 1.79 -5.43
CA PRO A 138 27.69 1.16 -4.32
C PRO A 138 27.05 1.42 -2.95
N SER A 139 26.31 2.54 -2.80
CA SER A 139 25.57 2.86 -1.58
C SER A 139 24.44 1.85 -1.29
N CYS A 140 23.80 1.28 -2.32
CA CYS A 140 22.81 0.22 -2.14
C CYS A 140 23.45 -1.05 -1.57
N LEU A 141 24.61 -1.45 -2.10
CA LEU A 141 25.33 -2.60 -1.57
C LEU A 141 25.77 -2.37 -0.12
N LYS A 142 26.24 -1.17 0.20
CA LYS A 142 26.60 -0.79 1.58
C LYS A 142 25.39 -0.85 2.52
N TRP A 143 24.23 -0.38 2.07
CA TRP A 143 22.99 -0.46 2.85
C TRP A 143 22.64 -1.92 3.17
N ILE A 144 22.73 -2.82 2.19
CA ILE A 144 22.48 -4.26 2.40
C ILE A 144 23.44 -4.83 3.45
N GLU A 145 24.73 -4.47 3.37
CA GLU A 145 25.71 -4.90 4.36
C GLU A 145 25.37 -4.39 5.76
N ASP A 146 24.87 -3.18 5.92
CA ASP A 146 24.64 -2.59 7.23
C ASP A 146 23.33 -3.04 7.90
N ASN A 147 22.35 -3.52 7.13
CA ASN A 147 20.98 -3.74 7.61
C ASN A 147 20.55 -5.22 7.65
N GLN A 148 21.51 -6.15 7.83
CA GLN A 148 21.17 -7.56 8.11
C GLN A 148 20.64 -7.71 9.54
N LEU A 149 19.50 -8.39 9.70
CA LEU A 149 18.90 -8.67 11.00
C LEU A 149 19.73 -9.68 11.82
N PRO A 150 19.55 -9.73 13.16
CA PRO A 150 20.33 -10.62 14.03
C PRO A 150 20.22 -12.12 13.68
N ASP A 151 19.07 -12.55 13.15
CA ASP A 151 18.79 -13.93 12.72
C ASP A 151 19.42 -14.29 11.36
N GLY A 152 20.08 -13.33 10.69
CA GLY A 152 20.70 -13.50 9.39
C GLY A 152 19.81 -13.13 8.20
N SER A 153 18.53 -12.80 8.43
CA SER A 153 17.59 -12.37 7.40
C SER A 153 17.70 -10.87 7.08
N TRP A 154 16.95 -10.46 6.06
CA TRP A 154 16.56 -9.07 5.80
C TRP A 154 15.03 -9.03 5.67
N GLY A 155 14.42 -7.91 6.03
CA GLY A 155 12.97 -7.69 5.91
C GLY A 155 12.45 -6.74 6.98
N GLU A 156 11.13 -6.71 7.18
CA GLU A 156 10.49 -5.88 8.21
C GLU A 156 10.80 -6.40 9.62
N GLU A 157 11.27 -5.53 10.51
CA GLU A 157 11.68 -5.87 11.87
C GLU A 157 10.48 -6.07 12.80
N LEU A 158 9.43 -5.25 12.62
CA LEU A 158 8.29 -5.21 13.53
C LEU A 158 7.33 -6.39 13.36
N VAL A 159 7.27 -6.97 12.15
CA VAL A 159 6.36 -8.05 11.81
C VAL A 159 7.12 -9.13 11.05
N PHE A 160 7.07 -10.37 11.55
CA PHE A 160 7.62 -11.51 10.84
C PHE A 160 6.59 -12.04 9.83
N CYS A 161 6.89 -11.90 8.54
CA CYS A 161 6.17 -12.59 7.46
C CYS A 161 7.15 -13.48 6.68
N ILE A 162 6.84 -14.76 6.52
CA ILE A 162 7.78 -15.70 5.88
C ILE A 162 8.06 -15.34 4.41
N TYR A 163 7.04 -14.88 3.68
CA TYR A 163 7.18 -14.43 2.29
C TYR A 163 8.10 -13.21 2.20
N ASP A 164 7.92 -12.24 3.09
CA ASP A 164 8.80 -11.05 3.21
C ASP A 164 10.24 -11.45 3.51
N ARG A 165 10.47 -12.23 4.57
CA ARG A 165 11.82 -12.57 5.02
C ARG A 165 12.59 -13.37 4.00
N LEU A 166 11.98 -14.37 3.36
CA LEU A 166 12.67 -15.19 2.37
C LEU A 166 12.97 -14.40 1.09
N LEU A 167 12.04 -13.57 0.62
CA LEU A 167 12.22 -12.76 -0.59
C LEU A 167 13.37 -11.76 -0.41
N ASN A 168 13.32 -10.96 0.67
CA ASN A 168 14.34 -9.96 0.98
C ASN A 168 15.71 -10.60 1.23
N THR A 169 15.77 -11.70 1.99
CA THR A 169 17.03 -12.38 2.30
C THR A 169 17.66 -12.97 1.06
N LEU A 170 16.88 -13.62 0.18
CA LEU A 170 17.38 -14.18 -1.06
C LEU A 170 17.97 -13.09 -1.96
N ALA A 171 17.26 -11.97 -2.13
CA ALA A 171 17.73 -10.85 -2.95
C ALA A 171 19.06 -10.27 -2.42
N CYS A 172 19.16 -10.06 -1.11
CA CYS A 172 20.37 -9.55 -0.46
C CYS A 172 21.55 -10.53 -0.58
N VAL A 173 21.32 -11.84 -0.40
CA VAL A 173 22.33 -12.88 -0.58
C VAL A 173 22.83 -12.93 -2.02
N VAL A 174 21.93 -12.79 -3.01
CA VAL A 174 22.30 -12.67 -4.42
C VAL A 174 23.17 -11.42 -4.66
N ALA A 175 22.83 -10.27 -4.06
CA ALA A 175 23.61 -9.03 -4.19
C ALA A 175 25.03 -9.18 -3.66
N LEU A 176 25.16 -9.64 -2.41
CA LEU A 176 26.46 -9.83 -1.77
C LEU A 176 27.30 -10.89 -2.50
N THR A 177 26.68 -11.90 -3.10
CA THR A 177 27.37 -12.94 -3.88
C THR A 177 27.83 -12.43 -5.22
N LEU A 178 26.97 -11.71 -5.94
CA LEU A 178 27.27 -11.10 -7.24
C LEU A 178 28.53 -10.22 -7.17
N TRP A 179 28.67 -9.44 -6.09
CA TRP A 179 29.81 -8.53 -5.88
C TRP A 179 30.93 -9.13 -5.03
N ASN A 180 30.81 -10.40 -4.64
CA ASN A 180 31.75 -11.12 -3.78
C ASN A 180 32.14 -10.37 -2.49
N THR A 181 31.18 -9.70 -1.84
CA THR A 181 31.40 -8.96 -0.58
C THR A 181 30.89 -9.71 0.63
N SER A 182 31.33 -9.33 1.84
CA SER A 182 30.75 -9.74 3.12
C SER A 182 30.40 -11.24 3.28
N LEU A 183 31.39 -12.14 3.13
CA LEU A 183 31.20 -13.61 3.22
C LEU A 183 30.41 -14.07 4.46
N ARG A 184 30.68 -13.47 5.63
CA ARG A 184 29.97 -13.80 6.87
C ARG A 184 28.45 -13.54 6.76
N LYS A 185 28.05 -12.44 6.13
CA LYS A 185 26.64 -12.05 5.98
C LYS A 185 25.94 -12.94 4.95
N ARG A 186 26.63 -13.26 3.85
CA ARG A 186 26.19 -14.25 2.87
C ARG A 186 25.86 -15.58 3.53
N ASN A 187 26.80 -16.15 4.29
CA ASN A 187 26.61 -17.45 4.92
C ASN A 187 25.44 -17.46 5.91
N LYS A 188 25.30 -16.39 6.71
CA LYS A 188 24.14 -16.24 7.61
C LYS A 188 22.80 -16.18 6.86
N GLY A 189 22.73 -15.41 5.78
CA GLY A 189 21.52 -15.32 4.96
C GLY A 189 21.16 -16.65 4.29
N VAL A 190 22.16 -17.36 3.77
CA VAL A 190 21.97 -18.72 3.20
C VAL A 190 21.46 -19.68 4.28
N MET A 191 22.06 -19.67 5.47
CA MET A 191 21.59 -20.49 6.60
C MET A 191 20.13 -20.17 6.95
N PHE A 192 19.78 -18.89 7.07
CA PHE A 192 18.41 -18.48 7.33
C PHE A 192 17.44 -19.03 6.27
N ILE A 193 17.78 -18.91 4.97
CA ILE A 193 16.94 -19.44 3.89
C ILE A 193 16.74 -20.94 4.06
N LYS A 194 17.82 -21.71 4.28
CA LYS A 194 17.74 -23.17 4.44
C LYS A 194 16.86 -23.59 5.61
N GLU A 195 16.97 -22.91 6.74
CA GLU A 195 16.22 -23.23 7.96
C GLU A 195 14.75 -22.85 7.88
N ASN A 196 14.38 -21.92 7.00
CA ASN A 196 13.04 -21.32 6.97
C ASN A 196 12.24 -21.64 5.70
N LEU A 197 12.85 -22.23 4.67
CA LEU A 197 12.18 -22.46 3.38
C LEU A 197 10.90 -23.30 3.49
N SER A 198 10.91 -24.33 4.36
CA SER A 198 9.73 -25.19 4.60
C SER A 198 8.56 -24.43 5.24
N LYS A 199 8.80 -23.30 5.90
CA LYS A 199 7.74 -22.48 6.50
C LYS A 199 6.84 -21.81 5.45
N LEU A 200 7.23 -21.82 4.17
CA LEU A 200 6.34 -21.42 3.07
C LEU A 200 5.11 -22.33 2.96
N GLU A 201 5.21 -23.61 3.38
CA GLU A 201 4.09 -24.57 3.34
C GLU A 201 2.96 -24.20 4.29
N THR A 202 3.28 -23.54 5.40
CA THR A 202 2.32 -23.12 6.43
C THR A 202 2.18 -21.59 6.52
N GLY A 203 2.73 -20.86 5.55
CA GLY A 203 2.63 -19.40 5.51
C GLY A 203 1.23 -18.94 5.10
N GLU A 204 0.68 -17.95 5.81
CA GLU A 204 -0.60 -17.32 5.47
C GLU A 204 -0.55 -16.69 4.08
N VAL A 205 -1.26 -17.30 3.12
CA VAL A 205 -1.22 -16.92 1.70
C VAL A 205 -1.74 -15.50 1.47
N GLU A 206 -2.62 -15.02 2.33
CA GLU A 206 -3.13 -13.66 2.36
C GLU A 206 -2.02 -12.62 2.58
N ASN A 207 -0.94 -12.99 3.28
CA ASN A 207 0.22 -12.13 3.55
C ASN A 207 1.34 -12.32 2.51
N MET A 208 1.09 -13.08 1.45
CA MET A 208 2.08 -13.27 0.38
C MET A 208 2.37 -11.93 -0.29
N THR A 209 3.66 -11.59 -0.42
CA THR A 209 4.06 -10.32 -1.01
C THR A 209 3.66 -10.22 -2.48
N CYS A 210 3.50 -8.98 -2.95
CA CYS A 210 3.07 -8.70 -4.31
C CYS A 210 4.00 -9.39 -5.32
N GLY A 211 3.42 -10.20 -6.21
CA GLY A 211 4.17 -10.88 -7.27
C GLY A 211 5.09 -12.01 -6.82
N PHE A 212 5.08 -12.41 -5.54
CA PHE A 212 5.97 -13.43 -4.97
C PHE A 212 6.12 -14.68 -5.86
N GLU A 213 5.00 -15.19 -6.37
CA GLU A 213 4.94 -16.41 -7.19
C GLU A 213 5.73 -16.33 -8.51
N PHE A 214 6.17 -15.16 -8.96
CA PHE A 214 7.04 -15.04 -10.14
C PHE A 214 8.36 -14.33 -9.87
N VAL A 215 8.40 -13.38 -8.92
CA VAL A 215 9.68 -12.72 -8.54
C VAL A 215 10.59 -13.64 -7.72
N PHE A 216 10.04 -14.45 -6.82
CA PHE A 216 10.84 -15.35 -5.99
C PHE A 216 11.51 -16.47 -6.80
N PRO A 217 10.81 -17.17 -7.73
CA PRO A 217 11.45 -18.08 -8.68
C PRO A 217 12.53 -17.42 -9.56
N ALA A 218 12.29 -16.20 -10.05
CA ALA A 218 13.29 -15.50 -10.87
C ALA A 218 14.58 -15.22 -10.07
N LEU A 219 14.45 -14.84 -8.80
CA LEU A 219 15.61 -14.70 -7.91
C LEU A 219 16.29 -16.03 -7.60
N LEU A 220 15.53 -17.13 -7.41
CA LEU A 220 16.11 -18.45 -7.20
C LEU A 220 16.95 -18.89 -8.41
N GLU A 221 16.49 -18.65 -9.63
CA GLU A 221 17.27 -18.90 -10.84
C GLU A 221 18.55 -18.06 -10.89
N LYS A 222 18.48 -16.79 -10.45
CA LYS A 222 19.65 -15.93 -10.36
C LYS A 222 20.64 -16.43 -9.30
N ALA A 223 20.14 -16.91 -8.17
CA ALA A 223 20.94 -17.53 -7.12
C ALA A 223 21.61 -18.83 -7.60
N GLN A 224 20.88 -19.66 -8.35
CA GLN A 224 21.40 -20.90 -8.92
C GLN A 224 22.52 -20.63 -9.93
N LYS A 225 22.38 -19.60 -10.78
CA LYS A 225 23.44 -19.15 -11.71
C LYS A 225 24.71 -18.63 -11.02
N LEU A 226 24.62 -18.27 -9.73
CA LEU A 226 25.73 -17.81 -8.90
C LEU A 226 26.25 -18.90 -7.96
N ASP A 227 25.85 -20.16 -8.16
CA ASP A 227 26.23 -21.32 -7.34
C ASP A 227 25.93 -21.13 -5.84
N ILE A 228 24.86 -20.41 -5.51
CA ILE A 228 24.42 -20.23 -4.11
C ILE A 228 23.74 -21.51 -3.64
N ASP A 229 24.28 -22.11 -2.58
CA ASP A 229 23.81 -23.37 -2.00
C ASP A 229 22.47 -23.18 -1.29
N ILE A 230 21.37 -23.40 -2.01
CA ILE A 230 19.99 -23.41 -1.55
C ILE A 230 19.38 -24.77 -1.93
N PRO A 231 18.48 -25.35 -1.12
CA PRO A 231 17.81 -26.61 -1.47
C PRO A 231 16.73 -26.34 -2.53
N TYR A 232 17.13 -26.20 -3.80
CA TYR A 232 16.25 -25.86 -4.92
C TYR A 232 15.18 -26.93 -5.21
N ASP A 233 15.43 -28.18 -4.83
CA ASP A 233 14.57 -29.34 -5.15
C ASP A 233 13.49 -29.64 -4.10
N VAL A 234 13.25 -28.73 -3.15
CA VAL A 234 12.22 -28.95 -2.13
C VAL A 234 10.81 -28.87 -2.71
N PRO A 235 9.84 -29.67 -2.21
CA PRO A 235 8.48 -29.71 -2.74
C PRO A 235 7.80 -28.34 -2.81
N VAL A 236 7.95 -27.51 -1.79
CA VAL A 236 7.33 -26.17 -1.75
C VAL A 236 7.82 -25.25 -2.87
N LEU A 237 9.09 -25.34 -3.27
CA LEU A 237 9.61 -24.57 -4.39
C LEU A 237 9.09 -25.09 -5.72
N MET A 238 9.01 -26.42 -5.88
CA MET A 238 8.44 -27.04 -7.07
C MET A 238 6.99 -26.64 -7.30
N GLU A 239 6.21 -26.51 -6.22
CA GLU A 239 4.85 -25.99 -6.29
C GLU A 239 4.81 -24.53 -6.76
N ILE A 240 5.68 -23.67 -6.23
CA ILE A 240 5.76 -22.26 -6.66
C ILE A 240 6.15 -22.16 -8.15
N TYR A 241 7.13 -22.95 -8.61
CA TYR A 241 7.48 -23.02 -10.03
C TYR A 241 6.30 -23.48 -10.89
N ALA A 242 5.54 -24.49 -10.45
CA ALA A 242 4.35 -24.96 -11.16
C ALA A 242 3.26 -23.89 -11.23
N ARG A 243 3.01 -23.15 -10.15
CA ARG A 243 2.07 -22.02 -10.12
C ARG A 243 2.52 -20.89 -11.06
N ARG A 244 3.82 -20.58 -11.09
CA ARG A 244 4.40 -19.61 -12.04
C ARG A 244 4.14 -20.04 -13.48
N GLU A 245 4.45 -21.29 -13.82
CA GLU A 245 4.29 -21.80 -15.18
C GLU A 245 2.82 -21.80 -15.61
N ALA A 246 1.91 -22.18 -14.71
CA ALA A 246 0.47 -22.10 -14.96
C ALA A 246 0.04 -20.66 -15.28
N LYS A 247 0.64 -19.63 -14.66
CA LYS A 247 0.34 -18.23 -14.98
C LYS A 247 0.82 -17.78 -16.36
N PHE A 248 1.81 -18.45 -16.94
CA PHE A 248 2.32 -18.13 -18.28
C PHE A 248 1.65 -18.96 -19.39
N THR A 249 1.30 -20.22 -19.10
CA THR A 249 0.85 -21.20 -20.11
C THR A 249 -0.62 -21.56 -20.03
N SER A 250 -1.34 -21.13 -18.98
CA SER A 250 -2.76 -21.46 -18.87
C SER A 250 -3.54 -20.98 -20.10
N HIS A 251 -4.41 -21.85 -20.60
CA HIS A 251 -5.36 -21.55 -21.66
C HIS A 251 -6.65 -20.90 -21.12
N THR A 252 -6.79 -20.78 -19.80
CA THR A 252 -7.89 -20.06 -19.17
C THR A 252 -7.55 -18.57 -19.09
N SER A 253 -8.47 -17.72 -19.55
CA SER A 253 -8.32 -16.26 -19.58
C SER A 253 -8.06 -15.62 -18.21
N TYR A 254 -8.39 -16.33 -17.12
CA TYR A 254 -8.32 -15.82 -15.75
C TYR A 254 -6.95 -15.98 -15.09
N CYS A 255 -6.15 -16.98 -15.50
CA CYS A 255 -4.84 -17.21 -14.88
C CYS A 255 -3.66 -16.81 -15.77
N ARG A 256 -3.89 -16.49 -17.04
CA ARG A 256 -2.83 -16.20 -18.00
C ARG A 256 -2.40 -14.73 -17.92
N ILE A 257 -1.11 -14.46 -17.78
CA ILE A 257 -0.54 -13.13 -18.04
C ILE A 257 -0.69 -12.85 -19.54
N PRO A 258 -1.55 -11.90 -19.95
CA PRO A 258 -1.80 -11.64 -21.35
C PRO A 258 -0.62 -10.89 -21.96
N LYS A 259 0.37 -11.64 -22.48
CA LYS A 259 1.64 -11.09 -23.00
C LYS A 259 1.41 -9.92 -23.97
N ASP A 260 0.38 -9.93 -24.82
CA ASP A 260 0.15 -8.78 -25.70
C ASP A 260 -0.38 -7.55 -24.96
N VAL A 261 -1.24 -7.74 -23.95
CA VAL A 261 -1.88 -6.64 -23.19
C VAL A 261 -0.87 -5.93 -22.29
N ILE A 262 0.04 -6.67 -21.64
CA ILE A 262 1.08 -6.06 -20.78
C ILE A 262 2.04 -5.13 -21.55
N HIS A 263 2.08 -5.25 -22.87
CA HIS A 263 2.90 -4.44 -23.77
C HIS A 263 2.08 -3.38 -24.54
N THR A 264 0.78 -3.22 -24.27
CA THR A 264 -0.07 -2.20 -24.91
C THR A 264 -0.67 -1.20 -23.94
N ILE A 265 -0.99 -1.62 -22.72
CA ILE A 265 -1.59 -0.76 -21.70
C ILE A 265 -0.88 -0.92 -20.36
N PRO A 266 -0.84 0.14 -19.52
CA PRO A 266 -0.36 0.02 -18.16
C PRO A 266 -1.20 -1.00 -17.38
N THR A 267 -0.52 -1.97 -16.77
CA THR A 267 -1.12 -2.98 -15.89
C THR A 267 -0.24 -3.13 -14.65
N THR A 268 -0.77 -3.74 -13.60
CA THR A 268 -0.02 -4.01 -12.35
C THR A 268 1.23 -4.86 -12.56
N VAL A 269 1.32 -5.59 -13.68
CA VAL A 269 2.50 -6.35 -14.06
C VAL A 269 3.74 -5.46 -14.25
N LEU A 270 3.56 -4.19 -14.63
CA LEU A 270 4.67 -3.23 -14.71
C LEU A 270 5.35 -2.99 -13.37
N PHE A 271 4.70 -3.31 -12.23
CA PHE A 271 5.28 -3.19 -10.90
C PHE A 271 6.33 -4.27 -10.59
N SER A 272 6.35 -5.36 -11.37
CA SER A 272 7.13 -6.56 -11.05
C SER A 272 7.74 -7.22 -12.31
N LEU A 273 8.27 -6.41 -13.24
CA LEU A 273 8.85 -6.89 -14.50
C LEU A 273 10.05 -7.83 -14.29
N GLU A 274 10.75 -7.69 -13.17
CA GLU A 274 11.95 -8.45 -12.81
C GLU A 274 11.69 -9.93 -12.56
N GLY A 275 10.42 -10.30 -12.31
CA GLY A 275 10.00 -11.69 -12.19
C GLY A 275 9.53 -12.33 -13.50
N LEU A 276 9.51 -11.59 -14.61
CA LEU A 276 9.00 -12.07 -15.90
C LEU A 276 10.13 -12.44 -16.88
N ARG A 277 9.76 -13.14 -17.96
CA ARG A 277 10.65 -13.56 -19.04
C ARG A 277 10.07 -13.18 -20.41
N ASP A 278 10.94 -13.09 -21.41
CA ASP A 278 10.60 -12.84 -22.81
C ASP A 278 9.78 -11.55 -23.00
N LEU A 279 10.24 -10.46 -22.41
CA LEU A 279 9.62 -9.14 -22.50
C LEU A 279 10.09 -8.40 -23.76
N ASP A 280 9.16 -7.70 -24.41
CA ASP A 280 9.45 -6.73 -25.46
C ASP A 280 9.67 -5.36 -24.84
N TRP A 281 10.93 -5.09 -24.50
CA TRP A 281 11.33 -3.85 -23.86
C TRP A 281 11.04 -2.60 -24.69
N GLN A 282 11.06 -2.68 -26.03
CA GLN A 282 10.74 -1.53 -26.88
C GLN A 282 9.28 -1.11 -26.75
N ARG A 283 8.38 -2.09 -26.56
CA ARG A 283 6.97 -1.81 -26.28
C ARG A 283 6.77 -1.36 -24.83
N LEU A 284 7.44 -2.00 -23.86
CA LEU A 284 7.33 -1.62 -22.44
C LEU A 284 7.79 -0.18 -22.18
N LEU A 285 8.87 0.29 -22.81
CA LEU A 285 9.35 1.67 -22.64
C LEU A 285 8.30 2.73 -23.04
N LYS A 286 7.31 2.38 -23.87
CA LYS A 286 6.19 3.27 -24.21
C LYS A 286 5.17 3.43 -23.07
N LEU A 287 5.22 2.53 -22.09
CA LEU A 287 4.37 2.51 -20.89
C LEU A 287 5.09 3.06 -19.65
N GLN A 288 6.34 3.51 -19.79
CA GLN A 288 7.12 4.13 -18.72
C GLN A 288 6.43 5.40 -18.20
N MET A 289 6.53 5.64 -16.89
CA MET A 289 6.01 6.85 -16.26
C MET A 289 6.86 8.08 -16.64
N GLN A 290 6.30 9.26 -16.42
CA GLN A 290 6.97 10.52 -16.75
C GLN A 290 8.29 10.71 -15.98
N ASP A 291 8.38 10.20 -14.77
CA ASP A 291 9.57 10.24 -13.91
C ASP A 291 10.64 9.21 -14.30
N GLY A 292 10.35 8.31 -15.25
CA GLY A 292 11.23 7.25 -15.71
C GLY A 292 11.01 5.89 -15.05
N SER A 293 10.13 5.80 -14.06
CA SER A 293 9.84 4.54 -13.39
C SER A 293 8.90 3.63 -14.19
N PHE A 294 8.90 2.36 -13.84
CA PHE A 294 7.82 1.43 -14.15
C PHE A 294 6.91 1.28 -12.93
N LEU A 295 5.76 1.95 -12.98
CA LEU A 295 4.71 1.91 -11.95
C LEU A 295 5.30 2.15 -10.54
N THR A 296 6.12 3.19 -10.37
CA THR A 296 6.79 3.57 -9.11
C THR A 296 7.74 2.54 -8.48
N SER A 297 7.95 1.35 -9.08
CA SER A 297 8.76 0.26 -8.52
C SER A 297 10.26 0.41 -8.86
N PRO A 298 11.17 0.53 -7.87
CA PRO A 298 12.60 0.56 -8.12
C PRO A 298 13.15 -0.77 -8.65
N ALA A 299 12.70 -1.93 -8.17
CA ALA A 299 13.14 -3.23 -8.70
C ALA A 299 12.78 -3.40 -10.19
N SER A 300 11.53 -3.08 -10.55
CA SER A 300 11.06 -3.16 -11.94
C SER A 300 11.80 -2.17 -12.85
N THR A 301 12.10 -0.98 -12.34
CA THR A 301 12.87 0.03 -13.07
C THR A 301 14.34 -0.37 -13.21
N ALA A 302 14.92 -1.05 -12.21
CA ALA A 302 16.28 -1.57 -12.26
C ALA A 302 16.47 -2.63 -13.34
N ILE A 303 15.57 -3.61 -13.46
CA ILE A 303 15.63 -4.58 -14.55
C ILE A 303 15.44 -3.92 -15.91
N ALA A 304 14.52 -2.96 -16.03
CA ALA A 304 14.33 -2.22 -17.26
C ALA A 304 15.60 -1.47 -17.68
N PHE A 305 16.30 -0.83 -16.74
CA PHE A 305 17.58 -0.19 -17.01
C PHE A 305 18.64 -1.20 -17.46
N MET A 306 18.78 -2.34 -16.78
CA MET A 306 19.77 -3.36 -17.13
C MET A 306 19.58 -3.91 -18.55
N GLU A 307 18.34 -4.00 -19.01
CA GLU A 307 17.99 -4.56 -20.32
C GLU A 307 17.99 -3.53 -21.46
N THR A 308 17.86 -2.24 -21.15
CA THR A 308 17.64 -1.19 -22.18
C THR A 308 18.64 -0.05 -22.16
N ASN A 309 19.35 0.15 -21.05
CA ASN A 309 20.18 1.32 -20.77
C ASN A 309 19.40 2.66 -20.91
N ASP A 310 18.08 2.64 -20.68
CA ASP A 310 17.24 3.83 -20.76
C ASP A 310 17.62 4.88 -19.70
N GLN A 311 17.83 6.12 -20.15
CA GLN A 311 18.35 7.18 -19.28
C GLN A 311 17.29 7.74 -18.31
N LYS A 312 15.99 7.57 -18.60
CA LYS A 312 14.95 7.98 -17.65
C LYS A 312 14.86 6.98 -16.50
N CYS A 313 14.97 5.68 -16.78
CA CYS A 313 15.12 4.67 -15.72
C CYS A 313 16.32 5.01 -14.82
N LEU A 314 17.46 5.36 -15.40
CA LEU A 314 18.64 5.76 -14.62
C LEU A 314 18.38 7.01 -13.77
N GLY A 315 17.76 8.04 -14.35
CA GLY A 315 17.43 9.28 -13.63
C GLY A 315 16.50 9.04 -12.44
N PHE A 316 15.49 8.18 -12.60
CA PHE A 316 14.62 7.74 -11.51
C PHE A 316 15.41 7.06 -10.39
N LEU A 317 16.24 6.07 -10.75
CA LEU A 317 17.03 5.28 -9.79
C LEU A 317 18.03 6.14 -9.02
N GLN A 318 18.72 7.06 -9.70
CA GLN A 318 19.63 8.01 -9.06
C GLN A 318 18.89 8.88 -8.03
N ASN A 319 17.74 9.42 -8.41
CA ASN A 319 16.94 10.26 -7.53
C ASN A 319 16.46 9.51 -6.27
N VAL A 320 15.95 8.28 -6.42
CA VAL A 320 15.47 7.52 -5.25
C VAL A 320 16.61 7.08 -4.34
N VAL A 321 17.75 6.64 -4.91
CA VAL A 321 18.93 6.24 -4.12
C VAL A 321 19.52 7.43 -3.35
N GLU A 322 19.56 8.62 -3.96
CA GLU A 322 20.02 9.84 -3.30
C GLU A 322 19.09 10.22 -2.14
N LYS A 323 17.78 10.23 -2.36
CA LYS A 323 16.79 10.62 -1.33
C LYS A 323 16.69 9.63 -0.17
N CYS A 324 17.01 8.36 -0.41
CA CYS A 324 16.91 7.31 0.58
C CYS A 324 18.28 6.83 1.10
N ASN A 325 19.35 7.60 0.85
CA ASN A 325 20.70 7.37 1.39
C ASN A 325 21.23 5.95 1.13
N GLY A 326 21.09 5.45 -0.10
CA GLY A 326 21.55 4.12 -0.49
C GLY A 326 20.47 3.04 -0.43
N GLY A 327 19.56 3.09 0.54
CA GLY A 327 18.36 2.25 0.50
C GLY A 327 17.39 2.75 -0.57
N VAL A 328 16.44 1.91 -1.00
CA VAL A 328 15.26 2.35 -1.78
C VAL A 328 14.00 1.66 -1.24
N PRO A 329 12.84 2.32 -1.22
CA PRO A 329 11.57 1.70 -0.82
C PRO A 329 11.06 0.75 -1.92
N HIS A 330 9.98 0.01 -1.65
CA HIS A 330 9.33 -0.83 -2.66
C HIS A 330 8.55 -0.03 -3.71
N SER A 331 8.18 1.22 -3.39
CA SER A 331 7.43 2.11 -4.27
C SER A 331 7.84 3.56 -4.00
N TYR A 332 8.08 4.33 -5.05
CA TYR A 332 8.44 5.74 -4.98
C TYR A 332 8.08 6.52 -6.26
N PRO A 333 7.57 7.76 -6.15
CA PRO A 333 7.07 8.41 -4.95
C PRO A 333 5.74 7.80 -4.46
N VAL A 334 5.37 8.07 -3.21
CA VAL A 334 4.05 7.71 -2.62
C VAL A 334 3.35 8.93 -2.04
N ASP A 335 3.54 10.07 -2.71
CA ASP A 335 3.21 11.39 -2.21
C ASP A 335 1.71 11.67 -2.18
N MET A 336 0.94 11.05 -3.08
CA MET A 336 -0.52 11.17 -3.13
C MET A 336 -1.14 10.34 -2.00
N GLN A 337 -0.78 9.06 -1.92
CA GLN A 337 -1.24 8.15 -0.86
C GLN A 337 -0.90 8.69 0.52
N ALA A 338 0.35 9.09 0.76
CA ALA A 338 0.75 9.58 2.08
C ALA A 338 -0.14 10.75 2.55
N ARG A 339 -0.42 11.72 1.68
CA ARG A 339 -1.25 12.90 2.01
C ARG A 339 -2.70 12.52 2.31
N LEU A 340 -3.29 11.71 1.44
CA LEU A 340 -4.68 11.25 1.57
C LEU A 340 -4.89 10.47 2.87
N TRP A 341 -3.96 9.58 3.23
CA TRP A 341 -4.07 8.76 4.44
C TRP A 341 -3.78 9.58 5.70
N ALA A 342 -2.84 10.53 5.67
CA ALA A 342 -2.59 11.42 6.80
C ALA A 342 -3.84 12.24 7.17
N ILE A 343 -4.51 12.84 6.17
CA ILE A 343 -5.77 13.56 6.37
C ILE A 343 -6.83 12.61 6.94
N ASP A 344 -7.02 11.46 6.31
CA ASP A 344 -8.03 10.49 6.72
C ASP A 344 -7.85 10.03 8.18
N ARG A 345 -6.62 9.67 8.56
CA ARG A 345 -6.33 9.19 9.92
C ARG A 345 -6.54 10.28 10.96
N LEU A 346 -6.07 11.50 10.71
CA LEU A 346 -6.26 12.62 11.63
C LEU A 346 -7.73 13.05 11.75
N GLN A 347 -8.52 12.95 10.67
CA GLN A 347 -9.98 13.14 10.73
C GLN A 347 -10.67 12.06 11.56
N ARG A 348 -10.35 10.78 11.33
CA ARG A 348 -10.96 9.66 12.04
C ARG A 348 -10.57 9.61 13.52
N LEU A 349 -9.40 10.12 13.88
CA LEU A 349 -8.96 10.29 15.27
C LEU A 349 -9.64 11.48 15.98
N GLY A 350 -10.42 12.30 15.27
CA GLY A 350 -11.16 13.42 15.86
C GLY A 350 -10.29 14.64 16.22
N ILE A 351 -9.08 14.74 15.66
CA ILE A 351 -8.11 15.81 15.97
C ILE A 351 -7.81 16.72 14.77
N SER A 352 -8.56 16.60 13.68
CA SER A 352 -8.35 17.35 12.44
C SER A 352 -8.44 18.88 12.59
N TYR A 353 -9.17 19.39 13.58
CA TYR A 353 -9.37 20.83 13.78
C TYR A 353 -8.07 21.58 14.13
N TYR A 354 -7.03 20.88 14.60
CA TYR A 354 -5.71 21.47 14.82
C TYR A 354 -4.92 21.74 13.53
N PHE A 355 -5.32 21.14 12.40
CA PHE A 355 -4.50 21.01 11.20
C PHE A 355 -5.17 21.55 9.93
N ALA A 356 -6.10 22.50 10.06
CA ALA A 356 -6.91 22.99 8.95
C ALA A 356 -6.08 23.63 7.82
N GLU A 357 -5.02 24.36 8.18
CA GLU A 357 -4.13 25.00 7.20
C GLU A 357 -3.28 23.96 6.47
N GLU A 358 -2.73 22.98 7.20
CA GLU A 358 -1.94 21.89 6.64
C GLU A 358 -2.79 21.04 5.70
N PHE A 359 -4.01 20.68 6.10
CA PHE A 359 -4.93 19.90 5.27
C PHE A 359 -5.23 20.59 3.95
N LYS A 360 -5.44 21.90 3.99
CA LYS A 360 -5.63 22.69 2.77
C LYS A 360 -4.44 22.56 1.82
N GLN A 361 -3.21 22.71 2.33
CA GLN A 361 -1.99 22.58 1.52
C GLN A 361 -1.83 21.17 0.93
N LEU A 362 -2.15 20.15 1.72
CA LEU A 362 -2.09 18.75 1.28
C LEU A 362 -3.14 18.46 0.19
N LEU A 363 -4.38 18.95 0.35
CA LEU A 363 -5.44 18.79 -0.63
C LEU A 363 -5.22 19.63 -1.89
N ASP A 364 -4.63 20.82 -1.78
CA ASP A 364 -4.21 21.63 -2.94
C ASP A 364 -3.19 20.86 -3.79
N HIS A 365 -2.28 20.11 -3.16
CA HIS A 365 -1.36 19.21 -3.88
C HIS A 365 -2.10 18.05 -4.54
N VAL A 366 -2.99 17.37 -3.81
CA VAL A 366 -3.78 16.26 -4.37
C VAL A 366 -4.62 16.75 -5.57
N SER A 367 -5.30 17.89 -5.43
CA SER A 367 -6.12 18.50 -6.48
C SER A 367 -5.29 18.88 -7.71
N ARG A 368 -4.06 19.38 -7.53
CA ARG A 368 -3.15 19.71 -8.64
C ARG A 368 -2.82 18.49 -9.50
N TYR A 369 -2.75 17.31 -8.90
CA TYR A 369 -2.41 16.05 -9.58
C TYR A 369 -3.60 15.12 -9.78
N TRP A 370 -4.82 15.58 -9.45
CA TRP A 370 -6.04 14.86 -9.78
C TRP A 370 -6.20 14.78 -11.29
N ASN A 371 -6.49 13.58 -11.79
CA ASN A 371 -6.71 13.34 -13.22
C ASN A 371 -8.07 12.69 -13.42
N GLU A 372 -9.02 13.42 -13.98
CA GLU A 372 -10.38 12.95 -14.24
C GLU A 372 -10.45 11.80 -15.26
N GLU A 373 -9.50 11.78 -16.20
CA GLU A 373 -9.45 10.73 -17.22
C GLU A 373 -8.78 9.47 -16.69
N ILE A 374 -7.76 9.58 -15.83
CA ILE A 374 -6.94 8.45 -15.36
C ILE A 374 -7.43 7.95 -14.01
N GLY A 375 -7.54 8.82 -13.02
CA GLY A 375 -7.64 8.52 -11.59
C GLY A 375 -6.36 8.92 -10.86
N ILE A 376 -6.20 8.41 -9.64
CA ILE A 376 -4.97 8.57 -8.85
C ILE A 376 -4.39 7.18 -8.51
N PHE A 377 -3.08 7.13 -8.36
CA PHE A 377 -2.32 6.04 -7.76
C PHE A 377 -1.45 6.62 -6.62
N GLY A 378 -0.66 5.79 -5.94
CA GLY A 378 0.13 6.24 -4.80
C GLY A 378 1.07 7.43 -5.07
N GLY A 379 1.60 7.55 -6.29
CA GLY A 379 2.47 8.65 -6.72
C GLY A 379 1.82 9.62 -7.72
N ARG A 380 2.21 10.89 -7.69
CA ARG A 380 1.78 11.92 -8.67
C ARG A 380 2.17 11.55 -10.11
N ASN A 381 1.45 12.09 -11.09
CA ASN A 381 1.69 11.88 -12.52
C ASN A 381 1.72 10.39 -12.95
N SER A 382 1.04 9.52 -12.20
CA SER A 382 0.91 8.12 -12.56
C SER A 382 0.08 7.95 -13.84
N ASN A 383 0.53 7.07 -14.72
CA ASN A 383 -0.24 6.62 -15.88
C ASN A 383 -1.12 5.40 -15.55
N PHE A 384 -1.24 5.10 -14.26
CA PHE A 384 -1.99 4.01 -13.67
C PHE A 384 -2.84 4.56 -12.52
N CYS A 385 -3.82 3.78 -12.07
CA CYS A 385 -4.72 4.13 -10.99
C CYS A 385 -5.26 2.88 -10.30
N ASP A 386 -5.65 3.03 -9.06
CA ASP A 386 -6.39 2.03 -8.30
C ASP A 386 -7.63 2.68 -7.66
N VAL A 387 -8.61 1.85 -7.30
CA VAL A 387 -9.85 2.37 -6.71
C VAL A 387 -9.63 2.99 -5.33
N ASP A 388 -8.63 2.52 -4.58
CA ASP A 388 -8.42 2.87 -3.18
C ASP A 388 -7.97 4.34 -3.07
N ASP A 389 -6.85 4.67 -3.72
CA ASP A 389 -6.33 6.03 -3.84
C ASP A 389 -7.33 6.97 -4.54
N THR A 390 -7.96 6.51 -5.63
CA THR A 390 -8.91 7.33 -6.41
C THR A 390 -10.15 7.68 -5.57
N CYS A 391 -10.74 6.73 -4.86
CA CYS A 391 -11.94 6.99 -4.06
C CYS A 391 -11.64 7.79 -2.78
N MET A 392 -10.45 7.60 -2.20
CA MET A 392 -9.95 8.41 -1.09
C MET A 392 -9.82 9.87 -1.52
N ALA A 393 -9.25 10.14 -2.70
CA ALA A 393 -9.15 11.48 -3.26
C ALA A 393 -10.53 12.10 -3.54
N ILE A 394 -11.43 11.40 -4.25
CA ILE A 394 -12.78 11.91 -4.52
C ILE A 394 -13.48 12.33 -3.23
N ARG A 395 -13.51 11.42 -2.24
CA ARG A 395 -14.18 11.68 -0.96
C ARG A 395 -13.57 12.88 -0.24
N LEU A 396 -12.25 12.90 -0.07
CA LEU A 396 -11.60 13.96 0.70
C LEU A 396 -11.66 15.31 -0.01
N LEU A 397 -11.45 15.35 -1.33
CA LEU A 397 -11.58 16.59 -2.11
C LEU A 397 -13.01 17.14 -2.02
N ARG A 398 -14.04 16.31 -2.21
CA ARG A 398 -15.45 16.74 -2.11
C ARG A 398 -15.81 17.26 -0.71
N LEU A 399 -15.40 16.57 0.34
CA LEU A 399 -15.67 16.97 1.72
C LEU A 399 -15.01 18.31 2.09
N HIS A 400 -14.01 18.74 1.33
CA HIS A 400 -13.31 20.02 1.49
C HIS A 400 -13.67 21.05 0.41
N GLY A 401 -14.73 20.81 -0.36
CA GLY A 401 -15.33 21.79 -1.27
C GLY A 401 -14.70 21.89 -2.67
N PHE A 402 -13.84 20.94 -3.04
CA PHE A 402 -13.35 20.83 -4.41
C PHE A 402 -14.42 20.18 -5.31
N ASP A 403 -14.50 20.65 -6.54
CA ASP A 403 -15.38 20.08 -7.58
C ASP A 403 -14.66 18.91 -8.25
N VAL A 404 -15.14 17.68 -7.99
CA VAL A 404 -14.53 16.44 -8.48
C VAL A 404 -15.62 15.49 -8.94
N SER A 405 -15.59 15.09 -10.22
CA SER A 405 -16.50 14.07 -10.76
C SER A 405 -16.11 12.65 -10.29
N PRO A 406 -17.09 11.77 -9.99
CA PRO A 406 -16.80 10.38 -9.64
C PRO A 406 -16.74 9.48 -10.88
N ASP A 407 -16.94 10.01 -12.10
CA ASP A 407 -17.10 9.23 -13.33
C ASP A 407 -15.88 8.37 -13.67
N VAL A 408 -14.69 8.78 -13.20
CA VAL A 408 -13.46 7.99 -13.34
C VAL A 408 -13.59 6.59 -12.70
N LEU A 409 -14.49 6.43 -11.71
CA LEU A 409 -14.77 5.15 -11.08
C LEU A 409 -15.40 4.12 -12.02
N ASN A 410 -15.96 4.54 -13.16
CA ASN A 410 -16.47 3.61 -14.18
C ASN A 410 -15.39 2.65 -14.71
N LYS A 411 -14.10 3.02 -14.60
CA LYS A 411 -12.98 2.15 -14.96
C LYS A 411 -12.82 0.94 -14.04
N PHE A 412 -13.31 1.07 -12.81
CA PHE A 412 -13.27 0.05 -11.77
C PHE A 412 -14.54 -0.78 -11.73
N LYS A 413 -15.43 -0.61 -12.73
CA LYS A 413 -16.71 -1.29 -12.84
C LYS A 413 -16.73 -2.22 -14.05
N ASP A 414 -17.24 -3.43 -13.87
CA ASP A 414 -17.58 -4.36 -14.96
C ASP A 414 -18.93 -5.01 -14.66
N GLY A 415 -19.92 -4.74 -15.51
CA GLY A 415 -21.32 -5.07 -15.24
C GLY A 415 -21.79 -4.46 -13.91
N ASP A 416 -22.18 -5.32 -12.96
CA ASP A 416 -22.63 -4.95 -11.61
C ASP A 416 -21.53 -5.14 -10.54
N GLN A 417 -20.29 -5.35 -10.94
CA GLN A 417 -19.16 -5.62 -10.05
C GLN A 417 -18.19 -4.45 -10.02
N PHE A 418 -17.58 -4.22 -8.87
CA PHE A 418 -16.43 -3.31 -8.73
C PHE A 418 -15.16 -4.06 -8.34
N PHE A 419 -14.01 -3.53 -8.71
CA PHE A 419 -12.70 -4.12 -8.42
C PHE A 419 -11.70 -3.02 -8.05
N CYS A 420 -10.69 -3.37 -7.25
CA CYS A 420 -9.58 -2.49 -6.90
C CYS A 420 -8.66 -2.22 -8.09
N LEU A 421 -8.28 -3.30 -8.79
CA LEU A 421 -7.42 -3.26 -9.96
C LEU A 421 -8.10 -4.01 -11.09
N ARG A 422 -8.06 -3.45 -12.30
CA ARG A 422 -8.66 -4.10 -13.47
C ARG A 422 -8.00 -5.45 -13.71
N GLY A 423 -8.82 -6.51 -13.72
CA GLY A 423 -8.35 -7.89 -13.91
C GLY A 423 -7.82 -8.55 -12.64
N GLU A 424 -8.03 -7.97 -11.45
CA GLU A 424 -7.72 -8.69 -10.22
C GLU A 424 -8.67 -9.89 -10.01
N LEU A 425 -8.15 -10.94 -9.37
CA LEU A 425 -8.90 -12.16 -9.08
C LEU A 425 -9.67 -12.07 -7.75
N ASN A 426 -9.03 -11.50 -6.73
CA ASN A 426 -9.59 -11.35 -5.40
C ASN A 426 -9.73 -9.87 -5.05
N LYS A 427 -10.92 -9.46 -4.62
CA LYS A 427 -11.20 -8.07 -4.21
C LYS A 427 -10.61 -7.80 -2.83
N SER A 428 -10.08 -6.60 -2.62
CA SER A 428 -9.55 -6.16 -1.32
C SER A 428 -10.69 -5.61 -0.44
N PRO A 429 -10.94 -6.15 0.76
CA PRO A 429 -11.88 -5.58 1.72
C PRO A 429 -11.62 -4.10 2.03
N THR A 430 -10.36 -3.69 2.22
CA THR A 430 -10.05 -2.29 2.56
C THR A 430 -10.29 -1.33 1.41
N ALA A 431 -9.94 -1.72 0.18
CA ALA A 431 -10.23 -0.90 -1.00
C ALA A 431 -11.75 -0.78 -1.24
N MET A 432 -12.51 -1.87 -1.04
CA MET A 432 -13.97 -1.83 -1.14
C MET A 432 -14.62 -1.01 -0.01
N TYR A 433 -14.03 -1.01 1.19
CA TYR A 433 -14.44 -0.16 2.29
C TYR A 433 -14.24 1.33 1.98
N ASN A 434 -13.09 1.71 1.42
CA ASN A 434 -12.88 3.09 1.01
C ASN A 434 -13.80 3.51 -0.14
N LEU A 435 -14.10 2.61 -1.09
CA LEU A 435 -15.11 2.86 -2.11
C LEU A 435 -16.52 3.02 -1.50
N TYR A 436 -16.88 2.20 -0.50
CA TYR A 436 -18.13 2.37 0.25
C TYR A 436 -18.22 3.74 0.92
N ARG A 437 -17.15 4.18 1.58
CA ARG A 437 -17.09 5.52 2.20
C ARG A 437 -17.17 6.64 1.17
N CYS A 438 -16.50 6.48 0.02
CA CYS A 438 -16.56 7.43 -1.08
C CYS A 438 -17.98 7.55 -1.65
N SER A 439 -18.69 6.43 -1.80
CA SER A 439 -20.07 6.39 -2.30
C SER A 439 -21.08 7.15 -1.44
N GLN A 440 -20.73 7.48 -0.19
CA GLN A 440 -21.57 8.28 0.69
C GLN A 440 -21.40 9.79 0.47
N ALA A 441 -20.35 10.23 -0.24
CA ALA A 441 -20.18 11.60 -0.72
C ALA A 441 -20.91 11.84 -2.06
N LEU A 442 -22.08 11.20 -2.22
CA LEU A 442 -22.92 11.19 -3.42
C LEU A 442 -23.70 12.50 -3.58
N PHE A 443 -23.73 13.03 -4.80
CA PHE A 443 -24.71 14.03 -5.23
C PHE A 443 -25.85 13.40 -6.04
N PRO A 444 -27.07 13.99 -6.04
CA PRO A 444 -28.19 13.47 -6.81
C PRO A 444 -27.85 13.31 -8.30
N GLY A 445 -28.11 12.12 -8.85
CA GLY A 445 -27.90 11.81 -10.26
C GLY A 445 -26.59 11.06 -10.57
N GLU A 446 -25.68 10.93 -9.61
CA GLU A 446 -24.41 10.22 -9.80
C GLU A 446 -24.56 8.70 -9.65
N LYS A 447 -25.11 8.06 -10.69
CA LYS A 447 -25.42 6.62 -10.71
C LYS A 447 -24.25 5.72 -10.32
N ILE A 448 -23.03 6.06 -10.73
CA ILE A 448 -21.83 5.25 -10.43
C ILE A 448 -21.60 5.08 -8.91
N LEU A 449 -21.89 6.12 -8.11
CA LEU A 449 -21.76 6.05 -6.67
C LEU A 449 -22.95 5.32 -6.01
N GLU A 450 -24.17 5.43 -6.57
CA GLU A 450 -25.33 4.65 -6.11
C GLU A 450 -25.07 3.15 -6.29
N GLU A 451 -24.56 2.75 -7.45
CA GLU A 451 -24.18 1.38 -7.77
C GLU A 451 -23.03 0.91 -6.88
N ALA A 452 -21.98 1.72 -6.72
CA ALA A 452 -20.85 1.42 -5.85
C ALA A 452 -21.29 1.21 -4.40
N LYS A 453 -22.18 2.05 -3.88
CA LYS A 453 -22.73 1.92 -2.51
C LYS A 453 -23.42 0.58 -2.30
N ASN A 454 -24.30 0.21 -3.22
CA ASN A 454 -25.06 -1.03 -3.13
C ASN A 454 -24.15 -2.26 -3.23
N PHE A 455 -23.21 -2.25 -4.18
CA PHE A 455 -22.25 -3.33 -4.35
C PHE A 455 -21.37 -3.50 -3.12
N THR A 456 -20.68 -2.43 -2.71
CA THR A 456 -19.68 -2.49 -1.63
C THR A 456 -20.32 -2.80 -0.28
N TYR A 457 -21.51 -2.28 0.01
CA TYR A 457 -22.25 -2.66 1.23
C TYR A 457 -22.48 -4.17 1.29
N ASN A 458 -23.03 -4.76 0.23
CA ASN A 458 -23.31 -6.19 0.20
C ASN A 458 -22.03 -7.03 0.28
N PHE A 459 -20.98 -6.61 -0.44
CA PHE A 459 -19.67 -7.27 -0.39
C PHE A 459 -19.07 -7.26 1.03
N LEU A 460 -19.05 -6.11 1.69
CA LEU A 460 -18.48 -5.97 3.04
C LEU A 460 -19.28 -6.76 4.08
N GLN A 461 -20.61 -6.79 3.97
CA GLN A 461 -21.46 -7.63 4.83
C GLN A 461 -21.16 -9.13 4.63
N GLN A 462 -20.90 -9.57 3.40
CA GLN A 462 -20.48 -10.95 3.13
C GLN A 462 -19.10 -11.25 3.71
N CYS A 463 -18.14 -10.32 3.58
CA CYS A 463 -16.82 -10.45 4.21
C CYS A 463 -16.95 -10.63 5.72
N LEU A 464 -17.75 -9.80 6.39
CA LEU A 464 -17.99 -9.91 7.83
C LEU A 464 -18.67 -11.24 8.21
N ALA A 465 -19.72 -11.63 7.48
CA ALA A 465 -20.45 -12.87 7.75
C ALA A 465 -19.59 -14.13 7.57
N ASN A 466 -18.61 -14.09 6.66
CA ASN A 466 -17.75 -15.22 6.34
C ASN A 466 -16.38 -15.16 7.03
N ASN A 467 -16.11 -14.18 7.90
CA ASN A 467 -14.79 -13.90 8.48
C ASN A 467 -13.68 -13.72 7.42
N GLN A 468 -14.01 -13.08 6.30
CA GLN A 468 -13.12 -12.78 5.17
C GLN A 468 -12.78 -11.28 5.11
N SER A 469 -12.44 -10.71 6.26
CA SER A 469 -12.07 -9.28 6.39
C SER A 469 -10.55 -9.06 6.38
N SER A 470 -9.74 -10.12 6.26
CA SER A 470 -8.29 -9.97 6.04
C SER A 470 -8.02 -9.32 4.69
N ASP A 471 -7.01 -8.45 4.64
CA ASP A 471 -6.65 -7.75 3.43
C ASP A 471 -5.26 -8.15 2.92
N LYS A 472 -5.14 -8.30 1.61
CA LYS A 472 -3.90 -8.72 0.92
C LYS A 472 -2.86 -7.60 0.83
N TRP A 473 -3.23 -6.35 1.12
CA TRP A 473 -2.35 -5.18 1.02
C TRP A 473 -1.96 -4.60 2.37
N VAL A 474 -2.66 -4.95 3.46
CA VAL A 474 -2.40 -4.37 4.79
C VAL A 474 -2.70 -5.33 5.94
N ILE A 475 -1.75 -5.41 6.86
CA ILE A 475 -1.96 -6.01 8.18
C ILE A 475 -2.34 -4.88 9.14
N ALA A 476 -3.62 -4.78 9.50
CA ALA A 476 -4.14 -3.74 10.38
C ALA A 476 -4.67 -4.31 11.70
N LYS A 477 -4.77 -3.45 12.71
CA LYS A 477 -5.14 -3.82 14.09
C LYS A 477 -6.53 -4.46 14.18
N ASP A 478 -7.52 -3.92 13.47
CA ASP A 478 -8.92 -4.33 13.59
C ASP A 478 -9.76 -3.97 12.35
N ILE A 479 -9.45 -4.61 11.20
CA ILE A 479 -10.25 -4.43 9.97
C ILE A 479 -11.73 -4.81 10.19
N PRO A 480 -12.09 -5.88 10.92
CA PRO A 480 -13.50 -6.20 11.17
C PRO A 480 -14.26 -5.13 11.96
N GLY A 481 -13.57 -4.40 12.86
CA GLY A 481 -14.16 -3.31 13.64
C GLY A 481 -14.28 -1.98 12.88
N GLU A 482 -13.42 -1.74 11.89
CA GLU A 482 -13.50 -0.59 10.96
C GLU A 482 -14.66 -0.72 9.96
#